data_AF-A0A662QVJ9-F1
#
_entry.id   AF-A0A662QVJ9-F1
#
_cell.length_a   1.000
_cell.length_b   1.000
_cell.length_c   1.000
_cell.angle_alpha   90.00
_cell.angle_beta   90.00
_cell.angle_gamma   90.00
#
_symmetry.space_group_name_H-M   'P 1'
#
loop_
_entity.id
_entity.type
_entity.pdbx_description
1 polymer ?
#
loop_
_entity_poly.entity_id
_entity_poly.type
_entity_poly.pdbx_seq_one_letter_code
_entity_poly.pdbx_strand_id
1 'polypeptide(L)'
;MSESLQRIFKEQRNMIFSKRKGVSPLIAAVLLIAFTMAIAAILTAWIAGFTQEHKDKSEEFDKKISCAYSNIELDRDYAKWDSTNHIFYGFVSNTGVDAITLTKVESWVDGEKQLPIKLNTSSIALTSVDKNEYLEIYVNVSRAFSNGGTELTKIKFITDCDPVFDSITQPQGGWNTFDWTTSGGTLANDNSQK
;
A
#
# COMPACT_ATOMS: atom_id res chain seq x y z
N MET A 1 6.66 61.22 54.45
CA MET A 1 7.75 60.48 53.77
C MET A 1 7.28 60.02 52.38
N SER A 2 6.83 60.95 51.53
CA SER A 2 6.27 60.60 50.20
C SER A 2 6.56 61.61 49.08
N GLU A 3 7.16 62.78 49.36
CA GLU A 3 7.44 63.78 48.33
C GLU A 3 8.82 63.64 47.65
N SER A 4 9.75 62.88 48.26
CA SER A 4 11.13 62.77 47.77
C SER A 4 11.30 61.78 46.60
N LEU A 5 10.34 60.87 46.40
CA LEU A 5 10.40 59.84 45.34
C LEU A 5 9.76 60.27 44.01
N GLN A 6 8.91 61.30 44.01
CA GLN A 6 8.23 61.80 42.81
C GLN A 6 9.15 62.66 41.91
N ARG A 7 10.22 63.24 42.47
CA ARG A 7 11.16 64.08 41.70
C ARG A 7 12.17 63.27 40.90
N ILE A 8 12.49 62.04 41.31
CA ILE A 8 13.46 61.19 40.60
C ILE A 8 12.87 60.61 39.30
N PHE A 9 11.55 60.37 39.22
CA PHE A 9 10.91 59.87 38.00
C PHE A 9 10.65 60.93 36.92
N LYS A 10 10.78 62.22 37.24
CA LYS A 10 10.55 63.31 36.26
C LYS A 10 11.81 63.70 35.48
N GLU A 11 13.00 63.40 36.00
CA GLU A 11 14.28 63.80 35.41
C GLU A 11 14.89 62.76 34.44
N GLN A 12 14.34 61.53 34.36
CA GLN A 12 14.90 60.46 33.50
C GLN A 12 14.24 60.37 32.11
N ARG A 13 13.26 61.24 31.79
CA ARG A 13 12.56 61.18 30.50
C ARG A 13 13.20 62.01 29.38
N ASN A 14 14.21 62.83 29.68
CA ASN A 14 14.77 63.79 28.72
C ASN A 14 16.24 63.55 28.31
N MET A 15 16.87 62.44 28.72
CA MET A 15 18.25 62.10 28.33
C MET A 15 18.39 60.84 27.46
N ILE A 16 17.36 60.46 26.69
CA ILE A 16 17.46 59.41 25.65
C ILE A 16 17.14 59.98 24.25
N PHE A 17 17.52 61.23 23.99
CA PHE A 17 17.39 61.83 22.66
C PHE A 17 18.67 62.56 22.22
N SER A 18 19.83 61.92 22.43
CA SER A 18 21.08 62.35 21.78
C SER A 18 21.54 61.29 20.79
N LYS A 19 21.47 61.67 19.50
CA LYS A 19 22.02 60.98 18.32
C LYS A 19 21.70 59.49 18.16
N ARG A 20 20.42 59.12 18.16
CA ARG A 20 19.97 57.99 17.33
C ARG A 20 19.43 58.57 16.04
N LYS A 21 20.11 58.32 14.91
CA LYS A 21 19.57 58.63 13.58
C LYS A 21 18.18 58.02 13.52
N GLY A 22 17.14 58.86 13.52
CA GLY A 22 15.76 58.41 13.47
C GLY A 22 15.61 57.62 12.18
N VAL A 23 15.46 56.29 12.30
CA VAL A 23 15.09 55.45 11.17
C VAL A 23 13.80 56.05 10.64
N SER A 24 13.80 56.49 9.38
CA SER A 24 12.63 57.12 8.77
C SER A 24 11.41 56.21 8.99
N PRO A 25 10.34 56.70 9.64
CA PRO A 25 9.15 55.90 9.94
C PRO A 25 8.57 55.19 8.70
N LEU A 26 8.78 55.79 7.53
CA LEU A 26 8.35 55.27 6.24
C LEU A 26 9.13 54.00 5.85
N ILE A 27 10.43 53.93 6.11
CA ILE A 27 11.26 52.75 5.79
C ILE A 27 10.90 51.58 6.72
N ALA A 28 10.64 51.86 8.00
CA ALA A 28 10.26 50.83 8.97
C ALA A 28 8.94 50.14 8.57
N ALA A 29 7.95 50.90 8.09
CA ALA A 29 6.68 50.36 7.62
C ALA A 29 6.84 49.42 6.41
N VAL A 30 7.67 49.80 5.43
CA VAL A 30 7.91 48.98 4.22
C VAL A 30 8.62 47.67 4.58
N LEU A 31 9.63 47.72 5.46
CA LEU A 31 10.33 46.52 5.92
C LEU A 31 9.39 45.57 6.68
N LEU A 32 8.46 46.12 7.46
CA LEU A 32 7.47 45.31 8.18
C LEU A 32 6.55 44.57 7.20
N ILE A 33 6.03 45.24 6.18
CA ILE A 33 5.16 44.60 5.17
C ILE A 33 5.92 43.50 4.42
N ALA A 34 7.13 43.79 3.94
CA ALA A 34 7.95 42.80 3.23
C ALA A 34 8.24 41.56 4.10
N PHE A 35 8.52 41.76 5.39
CA PHE A 35 8.72 40.67 6.35
C PHE A 35 7.47 39.82 6.54
N THR A 36 6.28 40.44 6.67
CA THR A 36 5.02 39.69 6.79
C THR A 36 4.71 38.85 5.54
N MET A 37 4.98 39.38 4.34
CA MET A 37 4.81 38.62 3.09
C MET A 37 5.79 37.44 3.00
N ALA A 38 7.04 37.62 3.43
CA ALA A 38 8.02 36.54 3.47
C ALA A 38 7.58 35.42 4.43
N ILE A 39 7.07 35.75 5.62
CA ILE A 39 6.54 34.76 6.57
C ILE A 39 5.32 34.04 5.97
N ALA A 40 4.39 34.78 5.35
CA ALA A 40 3.19 34.19 4.75
C ALA A 40 3.55 33.17 3.66
N ALA A 41 4.55 33.46 2.82
CA ALA A 41 5.03 32.53 1.79
C ALA A 41 5.60 31.24 2.41
N ILE A 42 6.41 31.37 3.47
CA ILE A 42 7.00 30.22 4.18
C ILE A 42 5.91 29.36 4.82
N LEU A 43 4.94 29.97 5.51
CA LEU A 43 3.84 29.26 6.15
C LEU A 43 2.97 28.52 5.13
N THR A 44 2.70 29.13 3.98
CA THR A 44 1.89 28.51 2.92
C THR A 44 2.57 27.25 2.36
N ALA A 45 3.89 27.30 2.14
CA ALA A 45 4.66 26.14 1.71
C ALA A 45 4.61 25.00 2.73
N TRP A 46 4.67 25.31 4.02
CA TRP A 46 4.62 24.32 5.09
C TRP A 46 3.24 23.67 5.24
N ILE A 47 2.17 24.47 5.18
CA ILE A 47 0.78 23.99 5.25
C ILE A 47 0.45 23.08 4.06
N ALA A 48 0.95 23.39 2.87
CA ALA A 48 0.76 22.54 1.68
C ALA A 48 1.36 21.14 1.89
N GLY A 49 2.61 21.07 2.38
CA GLY A 49 3.27 19.79 2.67
C GLY A 49 2.54 18.97 3.74
N PHE A 50 2.12 19.61 4.83
CA PHE A 50 1.35 18.97 5.90
C PHE A 50 0.01 18.42 5.38
N THR A 51 -0.72 19.20 4.58
CA THR A 51 -2.01 18.78 4.02
C THR A 51 -1.86 17.56 3.11
N GLN A 52 -0.77 17.52 2.32
CA GLN A 52 -0.50 16.39 1.44
C GLN A 52 -0.18 15.12 2.24
N GLU A 53 0.67 15.22 3.27
CA GLU A 53 0.97 14.08 4.15
C GLU A 53 -0.28 13.53 4.86
N HIS A 54 -1.22 14.42 5.23
CA HIS A 54 -2.49 14.00 5.82
C HIS A 54 -3.44 13.32 4.83
N LYS A 55 -3.42 13.70 3.55
CA LYS A 55 -4.19 13.00 2.51
C LYS A 55 -3.65 11.61 2.27
N ASP A 56 -2.33 11.48 2.13
CA ASP A 56 -1.68 10.18 1.91
C ASP A 56 -1.98 9.21 3.08
N LYS A 57 -1.96 9.73 4.32
CA LYS A 57 -2.37 8.96 5.50
C LYS A 57 -3.84 8.57 5.46
N SER A 58 -4.73 9.48 5.05
CA SER A 58 -6.17 9.19 4.92
C SER A 58 -6.43 8.07 3.92
N GLU A 59 -5.77 8.13 2.75
CA GLU A 59 -5.88 7.09 1.72
C GLU A 59 -5.35 5.73 2.23
N GLU A 60 -4.27 5.71 3.01
CA GLU A 60 -3.78 4.49 3.65
C GLU A 60 -4.78 3.93 4.68
N PHE A 61 -5.45 4.80 5.45
CA PHE A 61 -6.49 4.38 6.39
C PHE A 61 -7.72 3.82 5.68
N ASP A 62 -8.20 4.49 4.63
CA ASP A 62 -9.33 4.04 3.84
C ASP A 62 -9.02 2.67 3.20
N LYS A 63 -7.79 2.50 2.67
CA LYS A 63 -7.32 1.20 2.18
C LYS A 63 -7.29 0.13 3.28
N LYS A 64 -6.80 0.44 4.48
CA LYS A 64 -6.77 -0.52 5.60
C LYS A 64 -8.17 -0.94 6.04
N ILE A 65 -9.11 0.01 6.09
CA ILE A 65 -10.51 -0.28 6.44
C ILE A 65 -11.14 -1.16 5.36
N SER A 66 -10.96 -0.81 4.08
CA SER A 66 -11.38 -1.60 2.93
C SER A 66 -10.85 -3.04 2.98
N CYS A 67 -9.54 -3.20 3.24
CA CYS A 67 -8.90 -4.51 3.39
C CYS A 67 -9.47 -5.31 4.57
N ALA A 68 -9.91 -4.69 5.66
CA ALA A 68 -10.51 -5.39 6.79
C ALA A 68 -11.87 -6.02 6.47
N TYR A 69 -12.58 -5.49 5.46
CA TYR A 69 -13.85 -6.03 4.95
C TYR A 69 -13.69 -6.80 3.63
N SER A 70 -12.45 -7.01 3.21
CA SER A 70 -12.11 -7.76 2.00
C SER A 70 -11.96 -9.23 2.33
N ASN A 71 -12.44 -10.10 1.43
CA ASN A 71 -12.33 -11.53 1.59
C ASN A 71 -12.21 -12.19 0.22
N ILE A 72 -11.42 -13.26 0.14
CA ILE A 72 -11.29 -14.08 -1.06
C ILE A 72 -11.67 -15.51 -0.73
N GLU A 73 -12.23 -16.20 -1.72
CA GLU A 73 -12.59 -17.61 -1.60
C GLU A 73 -12.16 -18.35 -2.85
N LEU A 74 -11.39 -19.41 -2.66
CA LEU A 74 -10.95 -20.32 -3.71
C LEU A 74 -11.98 -21.42 -3.89
N ASP A 75 -12.44 -21.58 -5.12
CA ASP A 75 -13.41 -22.63 -5.43
C ASP A 75 -12.72 -24.00 -5.43
N ARG A 76 -13.10 -24.83 -4.46
CA ARG A 76 -12.52 -26.17 -4.24
C ARG A 76 -12.97 -27.17 -5.27
N ASP A 77 -14.17 -27.02 -5.81
CA ASP A 77 -14.76 -28.00 -6.73
C ASP A 77 -14.11 -27.92 -8.11
N TYR A 78 -13.57 -26.74 -8.46
CA TYR A 78 -12.89 -26.49 -9.73
C TYR A 78 -11.36 -26.44 -9.62
N ALA A 79 -10.80 -26.68 -8.43
CA ALA A 79 -9.36 -26.75 -8.24
C ALA A 79 -8.80 -28.00 -8.93
N LYS A 80 -7.89 -27.77 -9.89
CA LYS A 80 -7.24 -28.82 -10.69
C LYS A 80 -5.72 -28.67 -10.62
N TRP A 81 -5.05 -29.80 -10.74
CA TRP A 81 -3.59 -29.87 -10.73
C TRP A 81 -3.10 -30.72 -11.90
N ASP A 82 -2.16 -30.17 -12.65
CA ASP A 82 -1.40 -30.90 -13.65
C ASP A 82 -0.01 -31.23 -13.09
N SER A 83 0.19 -32.48 -12.69
CA SER A 83 1.47 -32.97 -12.17
C SER A 83 2.57 -33.04 -13.22
N THR A 84 2.23 -33.06 -14.51
CA THR A 84 3.19 -33.16 -15.62
C THR A 84 3.79 -31.81 -15.94
N ASN A 85 2.94 -30.77 -16.02
CA ASN A 85 3.38 -29.40 -16.34
C ASN A 85 3.61 -28.54 -15.09
N HIS A 86 3.31 -29.08 -13.92
CA HIS A 86 3.32 -28.39 -12.64
C HIS A 86 2.47 -27.11 -12.63
N ILE A 87 1.25 -27.19 -13.20
CA ILE A 87 0.32 -26.06 -13.29
C ILE A 87 -0.87 -26.30 -12.37
N PHE A 88 -1.11 -25.35 -11.47
CA PHE A 88 -2.35 -25.28 -10.70
C PHE A 88 -3.38 -24.44 -11.44
N TYR A 89 -4.61 -24.92 -11.47
CA TYR A 89 -5.76 -24.24 -12.05
C TYR A 89 -6.88 -24.13 -11.03
N GLY A 90 -7.58 -22.99 -11.02
CA GLY A 90 -8.78 -22.83 -10.20
C GLY A 90 -9.46 -21.49 -10.43
N PHE A 91 -10.48 -21.22 -9.62
CA PHE A 91 -11.16 -19.94 -9.59
C PHE A 91 -10.98 -19.29 -8.22
N VAL A 92 -10.70 -17.99 -8.23
CA VAL A 92 -10.67 -17.15 -7.04
C VAL A 92 -11.86 -16.20 -7.13
N SER A 93 -12.73 -16.20 -6.13
CA SER A 93 -13.84 -15.26 -6.03
C SER A 93 -13.55 -14.21 -4.95
N ASN A 94 -13.98 -12.98 -5.20
CA ASN A 94 -13.91 -11.92 -4.21
C ASN A 94 -15.27 -11.75 -3.54
N THR A 95 -15.37 -12.21 -2.29
CA THR A 95 -16.58 -12.11 -1.46
C THR A 95 -16.58 -10.86 -0.57
N GLY A 96 -15.55 -10.02 -0.71
CA GLY A 96 -15.37 -8.77 0.03
C GLY A 96 -16.16 -7.58 -0.51
N VAL A 97 -15.81 -6.40 -0.01
CA VAL A 97 -16.48 -5.14 -0.37
C VAL A 97 -15.78 -4.33 -1.47
N ASP A 98 -14.47 -4.52 -1.67
CA ASP A 98 -13.65 -3.80 -2.62
C ASP A 98 -12.84 -4.74 -3.49
N ALA A 99 -12.30 -4.22 -4.60
CA ALA A 99 -11.42 -4.96 -5.49
C ALA A 99 -10.11 -5.33 -4.78
N ILE A 100 -9.62 -6.55 -5.05
CA ILE A 100 -8.44 -7.12 -4.39
C ILE A 100 -7.46 -7.57 -5.45
N THR A 101 -6.16 -7.32 -5.23
CA THR A 101 -5.11 -7.80 -6.13
C THR A 101 -4.36 -8.99 -5.53
N LEU A 102 -4.24 -10.08 -6.26
CA LEU A 102 -3.39 -11.21 -5.90
C LEU A 102 -1.92 -10.83 -6.09
N THR A 103 -1.12 -10.94 -5.02
CA THR A 103 0.30 -10.53 -5.03
C THR A 103 1.25 -11.72 -5.04
N LYS A 104 0.93 -12.77 -4.29
CA LYS A 104 1.83 -13.90 -4.07
C LYS A 104 1.05 -15.20 -3.96
N VAL A 105 1.69 -16.28 -4.37
CA VAL A 105 1.23 -17.64 -4.17
C VAL A 105 2.26 -18.39 -3.35
N GLU A 106 1.82 -19.00 -2.25
CA GLU A 106 2.61 -19.95 -1.49
C GLU A 106 2.13 -21.36 -1.82
N SER A 107 3.07 -22.28 -2.02
CA SER A 107 2.78 -23.69 -2.28
C SER A 107 3.49 -24.56 -1.26
N TRP A 108 2.91 -25.73 -1.00
CA TRP A 108 3.52 -26.79 -0.22
C TRP A 108 3.64 -28.02 -1.11
N VAL A 109 4.83 -28.58 -1.14
CA VAL A 109 5.15 -29.81 -1.89
C VAL A 109 5.58 -30.86 -0.89
N ASP A 110 4.95 -32.02 -0.94
CA ASP A 110 5.12 -33.12 0.04
C ASP A 110 4.99 -32.66 1.51
N GLY A 111 4.20 -31.60 1.74
CA GLY A 111 3.96 -31.01 3.07
C GLY A 111 4.97 -29.93 3.48
N GLU A 112 6.04 -29.71 2.72
CA GLU A 112 7.02 -28.66 2.98
C GLU A 112 6.70 -27.36 2.26
N LYS A 113 6.75 -26.24 2.99
CA LYS A 113 6.51 -24.91 2.44
C LYS A 113 7.62 -24.54 1.45
N GLN A 114 7.23 -24.13 0.25
CA GLN A 114 8.16 -23.69 -0.79
C GLN A 114 8.29 -22.16 -0.81
N LEU A 115 9.25 -21.67 -1.60
CA LEU A 115 9.46 -20.24 -1.79
C LEU A 115 8.23 -19.59 -2.46
N PRO A 116 7.80 -18.40 -1.99
CA PRO A 116 6.64 -17.73 -2.54
C PRO A 116 6.89 -17.31 -4.00
N ILE A 117 5.90 -17.59 -4.86
CA ILE A 117 5.89 -17.16 -6.25
C ILE A 117 5.24 -15.77 -6.27
N LYS A 118 5.96 -14.76 -6.75
CA LYS A 118 5.41 -13.42 -6.94
C LYS A 118 4.60 -13.43 -8.23
N LEU A 119 3.34 -13.00 -8.16
CA LEU A 119 2.53 -12.79 -9.35
C LEU A 119 2.97 -11.45 -9.95
N ASN A 120 3.72 -11.49 -11.05
CA ASN A 120 4.21 -10.28 -11.71
C ASN A 120 3.06 -9.57 -12.42
N THR A 121 2.91 -8.27 -12.17
CA THR A 121 1.83 -7.44 -12.71
C THR A 121 1.93 -7.25 -14.21
N SER A 122 3.03 -7.61 -14.89
CA SER A 122 3.14 -7.50 -16.35
C SER A 122 2.19 -8.41 -17.14
N SER A 123 1.52 -9.36 -16.48
CA SER A 123 0.36 -10.10 -17.02
C SER A 123 -0.94 -9.47 -16.48
N ILE A 124 -1.13 -8.18 -16.76
CA ILE A 124 -2.11 -7.24 -16.14
C ILE A 124 -3.57 -7.74 -16.14
N ALA A 125 -3.93 -8.74 -16.94
CA ALA A 125 -5.30 -9.24 -17.03
C ALA A 125 -5.72 -10.23 -15.92
N LEU A 126 -4.81 -10.67 -15.03
CA LEU A 126 -5.05 -11.86 -14.20
C LEU A 126 -4.72 -11.72 -12.71
N THR A 127 -4.75 -10.51 -12.14
CA THR A 127 -4.46 -10.35 -10.70
C THR A 127 -5.46 -9.54 -9.91
N SER A 128 -6.24 -8.63 -10.51
CA SER A 128 -7.31 -7.92 -9.80
C SER A 128 -8.62 -8.69 -9.91
N VAL A 129 -9.32 -8.85 -8.80
CA VAL A 129 -10.65 -9.44 -8.74
C VAL A 129 -11.61 -8.39 -8.20
N ASP A 130 -12.51 -7.90 -9.06
CA ASP A 130 -13.54 -6.97 -8.65
C ASP A 130 -14.56 -7.63 -7.72
N LYS A 131 -15.31 -6.81 -6.99
CA LYS A 131 -16.30 -7.28 -6.02
C LYS A 131 -17.32 -8.23 -6.66
N ASN A 132 -17.57 -9.36 -6.03
CA ASN A 132 -18.51 -10.39 -6.49
C ASN A 132 -18.17 -10.98 -7.87
N GLU A 133 -16.96 -10.73 -8.36
CA GLU A 133 -16.45 -11.38 -9.55
C GLU A 133 -15.57 -12.57 -9.18
N TYR A 134 -15.32 -13.40 -10.17
CA TYR A 134 -14.39 -14.50 -10.09
C TYR A 134 -13.29 -14.31 -11.13
N LEU A 135 -12.10 -14.77 -10.77
CA LEU A 135 -10.93 -14.76 -11.62
C LEU A 135 -10.47 -16.21 -11.82
N GLU A 136 -10.38 -16.60 -13.08
CA GLU A 136 -9.74 -17.84 -13.48
C GLU A 136 -8.21 -17.68 -13.38
N ILE A 137 -7.56 -18.61 -12.69
CA ILE A 137 -6.13 -18.54 -12.42
C ILE A 137 -5.39 -19.77 -12.94
N TYR A 138 -4.23 -19.51 -13.53
CA TYR A 138 -3.26 -20.52 -13.95
C TYR A 138 -1.92 -20.17 -13.32
N VAL A 139 -1.47 -21.00 -12.39
CA VAL A 139 -0.21 -20.76 -11.68
C VAL A 139 0.77 -21.88 -12.00
N ASN A 140 1.85 -21.54 -12.69
CA ASN A 140 2.97 -22.45 -12.85
C ASN A 140 3.78 -22.49 -11.53
N VAL A 141 3.73 -23.63 -10.86
CA VAL A 141 4.45 -23.87 -9.61
C VAL A 141 5.68 -24.76 -9.81
N SER A 142 6.20 -24.92 -11.03
CA SER A 142 7.38 -25.76 -11.33
C SER A 142 8.58 -25.47 -10.43
N ARG A 143 8.78 -24.20 -10.04
CA ARG A 143 9.87 -23.80 -9.13
C ARG A 143 9.74 -24.42 -7.74
N ALA A 144 8.53 -24.73 -7.29
CA ALA A 144 8.26 -25.39 -6.02
C ALA A 144 8.75 -26.86 -6.00
N PHE A 145 8.94 -27.46 -7.17
CA PHE A 145 9.36 -28.85 -7.34
C PHE A 145 10.87 -29.01 -7.58
N SER A 146 11.66 -27.93 -7.52
CA SER A 146 13.11 -27.98 -7.77
C SER A 146 13.88 -28.90 -6.82
N ASN A 147 13.29 -29.22 -5.66
CA ASN A 147 13.88 -30.09 -4.64
C ASN A 147 13.51 -31.58 -4.83
N GLY A 148 12.91 -31.95 -5.96
CA GLY A 148 12.55 -33.33 -6.27
C GLY A 148 11.26 -33.81 -5.59
N GLY A 149 10.43 -32.88 -5.12
CA GLY A 149 9.14 -33.24 -4.55
C GLY A 149 8.18 -33.81 -5.60
N THR A 150 7.15 -34.52 -5.16
CA THR A 150 6.27 -35.29 -6.07
C THR A 150 4.84 -34.81 -6.09
N GLU A 151 4.36 -34.22 -5.00
CA GLU A 151 2.95 -33.92 -4.82
C GLU A 151 2.72 -32.51 -4.29
N LEU A 152 1.85 -31.75 -4.96
CA LEU A 152 1.36 -30.48 -4.44
C LEU A 152 0.36 -30.79 -3.32
N THR A 153 0.67 -30.45 -2.07
CA THR A 153 -0.23 -30.75 -0.94
C THR A 153 -1.11 -29.57 -0.55
N LYS A 154 -0.66 -28.33 -0.78
CA LYS A 154 -1.41 -27.12 -0.47
C LYS A 154 -1.02 -25.96 -1.36
N ILE A 155 -1.98 -25.11 -1.68
CA ILE A 155 -1.75 -23.81 -2.32
C ILE A 155 -2.46 -22.71 -1.53
N LYS A 156 -1.81 -21.56 -1.39
CA LYS A 156 -2.33 -20.40 -0.68
C LYS A 156 -2.14 -19.16 -1.54
N PHE A 157 -3.22 -18.41 -1.75
CA PHE A 157 -3.22 -17.15 -2.47
C PHE A 157 -3.21 -16.00 -1.48
N ILE A 158 -2.26 -15.07 -1.66
CA ILE A 158 -2.06 -13.92 -0.81
C ILE A 158 -2.33 -12.67 -1.64
N THR A 159 -3.11 -11.76 -1.06
CA THR A 159 -3.55 -10.53 -1.71
C THR A 159 -2.64 -9.35 -1.38
N ASP A 160 -2.97 -8.14 -1.85
CA ASP A 160 -2.32 -6.89 -1.45
C ASP A 160 -2.89 -6.32 -0.14
N CYS A 161 -3.95 -6.93 0.38
CA CYS A 161 -4.55 -6.68 1.69
C CYS A 161 -4.05 -7.72 2.69
N ASP A 162 -3.08 -7.39 3.55
CA ASP A 162 -2.65 -8.29 4.64
C ASP A 162 -3.63 -8.19 5.82
N PRO A 163 -4.22 -9.29 6.35
CA PRO A 163 -3.94 -10.72 6.12
C PRO A 163 -5.02 -11.46 5.31
N VAL A 164 -5.59 -10.85 4.28
CA VAL A 164 -6.58 -11.49 3.40
C VAL A 164 -5.88 -12.51 2.51
N PHE A 165 -6.17 -13.79 2.77
CA PHE A 165 -5.70 -14.92 2.00
C PHE A 165 -6.72 -16.05 2.05
N ASP A 166 -6.64 -16.95 1.08
CA ASP A 166 -7.30 -18.24 1.18
C ASP A 166 -6.35 -19.35 0.71
N SER A 167 -6.63 -20.58 1.13
CA SER A 167 -5.82 -21.74 0.77
C SER A 167 -6.65 -23.00 0.59
N ILE A 168 -6.27 -23.79 -0.39
CA ILE A 168 -6.81 -25.13 -0.61
C ILE A 168 -5.72 -26.15 -0.29
N THR A 169 -6.06 -27.10 0.58
CA THR A 169 -5.27 -28.31 0.80
C THR A 169 -5.81 -29.40 -0.12
N GLN A 170 -4.92 -30.23 -0.63
CA GLN A 170 -5.27 -31.37 -1.46
C GLN A 170 -6.36 -32.23 -0.78
N PRO A 171 -7.48 -32.52 -1.47
CA PRO A 171 -8.53 -33.36 -0.91
C PRO A 171 -8.05 -34.82 -0.83
N GLN A 172 -8.71 -35.64 -0.02
CA GLN A 172 -8.30 -37.04 0.22
C GLN A 172 -8.27 -37.91 -1.05
N GLY A 173 -9.01 -37.53 -2.10
CA GLY A 173 -9.00 -38.20 -3.41
C GLY A 173 -7.91 -37.73 -4.36
N GLY A 174 -7.03 -36.83 -3.92
CA GLY A 174 -6.10 -36.12 -4.78
C GLY A 174 -6.76 -34.99 -5.57
N TRP A 175 -5.97 -34.23 -6.31
CA TRP A 175 -6.49 -33.14 -7.13
C TRP A 175 -7.26 -33.67 -8.34
N ASN A 176 -8.24 -32.89 -8.79
CA ASN A 176 -8.85 -33.12 -10.10
C ASN A 176 -7.80 -32.91 -11.20
N THR A 177 -7.82 -33.77 -12.22
CA THR A 177 -6.91 -33.64 -13.37
C THR A 177 -7.40 -32.59 -14.36
N PHE A 178 -6.46 -31.89 -14.99
CA PHE A 178 -6.76 -30.90 -16.02
C PHE A 178 -6.70 -31.54 -17.41
N ASP A 179 -7.78 -31.43 -18.19
CA ASP A 179 -7.82 -31.86 -19.59
C ASP A 179 -7.72 -30.62 -20.51
N TRP A 180 -6.51 -30.37 -21.02
CA TRP A 180 -6.20 -29.24 -21.89
C TRP A 180 -6.97 -29.23 -23.22
N THR A 181 -7.62 -30.33 -23.59
CA THR A 181 -8.27 -30.44 -24.92
C THR A 181 -9.58 -29.65 -25.04
N THR A 182 -10.15 -29.17 -23.93
CA THR A 182 -11.48 -28.54 -23.92
C THR A 182 -11.51 -27.05 -23.53
N SER A 183 -10.41 -26.51 -23.00
CA SER A 183 -10.36 -25.13 -22.47
C SER A 183 -9.35 -24.27 -23.24
N GLY A 184 -9.82 -23.40 -24.13
CA GLY A 184 -9.00 -22.41 -24.84
C GLY A 184 -8.53 -21.23 -23.96
N GLY A 185 -8.07 -21.50 -22.74
CA GLY A 185 -7.64 -20.48 -21.77
C GLY A 185 -6.22 -19.94 -22.05
N THR A 186 -6.02 -18.63 -21.84
CA THR A 186 -4.74 -17.94 -22.05
C THR A 186 -3.85 -18.08 -20.81
N LEU A 187 -2.66 -18.68 -20.96
CA LEU A 187 -1.72 -18.92 -19.86
C LEU A 187 -1.03 -17.62 -19.37
N ALA A 188 -1.06 -17.37 -18.06
CA ALA A 188 -0.20 -16.38 -17.39
C ALA A 188 1.25 -16.92 -17.30
N ASN A 189 2.08 -16.67 -18.31
CA ASN A 189 3.46 -17.13 -18.31
C ASN A 189 4.39 -16.17 -17.54
N ASP A 190 4.95 -16.62 -16.42
CA ASP A 190 6.07 -15.97 -15.72
C ASP A 190 7.40 -16.23 -16.46
N ASN A 191 7.66 -15.43 -17.50
CA ASN A 191 8.94 -15.36 -18.19
C ASN A 191 9.80 -14.16 -17.74
N SER A 192 9.75 -13.77 -16.47
CA SER A 192 10.68 -12.75 -15.96
C SER A 192 11.96 -13.39 -15.43
N GLN A 193 12.84 -13.79 -16.36
CA GLN A 193 14.27 -13.92 -16.08
C GLN A 193 14.97 -12.57 -16.37
N LYS A 194 15.30 -11.85 -15.30
CA LYS A 194 16.56 -11.11 -15.12
C LYS A 194 16.64 -10.53 -13.71
#